data_AF-A0A1B0CKL6-F1
#
_entry.id   AF-A0A1B0CKL6-F1
#
_cell.length_a   1.000
_cell.length_b   1.000
_cell.length_c   1.000
_cell.angle_alpha   90.00
_cell.angle_beta   90.00
_cell.angle_gamma   90.00
#
_symmetry.space_group_name_H-M   'P 1'
#
loop_
_entity.id
_entity.type
_entity.pdbx_description
1 polymer ?
#
loop_
_entity_poly.entity_id
_entity_poly.type
_entity_poly.pdbx_seq_one_letter_code
_entity_poly.pdbx_strand_id
1 'polypeptide(L)'
;MDGGKIRRGKPCWYTHDDIQMTAINDCLFLDAAMYGFLKKHFGHLQCYGDIVETFHNMLLIVTIGERMDLAVMQQDVLTYTMKQFRKIAIHKTADYSIYTPIKLAKLLAGKEDWECEGAKKILYEIGIFLQIQDDFLDCYGDPKVTGKIGTDIEDGKCTWLVVTFLNRANRAQKDILKESYGKEDAEFVARVKLLYNEVDLPEAYKNYEEETYKMLKRDIQEAEGIPKKMCQDLIDKFYKRKF
;
A
#
# COMPACT_ATOMS: atom_id res chain seq x y z
N MET A 1 12.39 -7.92 3.72
CA MET A 1 11.52 -8.96 3.14
C MET A 1 11.69 -8.91 1.63
N ASP A 2 11.24 -7.84 0.99
CA ASP A 2 11.16 -7.65 -0.48
C ASP A 2 12.49 -7.34 -1.20
N GLY A 3 13.64 -7.84 -0.70
CA GLY A 3 14.96 -7.75 -1.37
C GLY A 3 15.53 -6.38 -1.78
N GLY A 4 14.78 -5.28 -1.65
CA GLY A 4 15.00 -4.02 -2.35
C GLY A 4 16.18 -3.20 -1.84
N LYS A 5 16.99 -2.67 -2.75
CA LYS A 5 18.30 -2.07 -2.45
C LYS A 5 18.24 -0.57 -2.08
N ILE A 6 17.28 0.18 -2.62
CA ILE A 6 17.18 1.64 -2.50
C ILE A 6 15.81 2.05 -1.94
N ARG A 7 15.79 2.99 -0.98
CA ARG A 7 14.57 3.62 -0.45
C ARG A 7 14.82 5.09 -0.12
N ARG A 8 13.93 5.98 -0.57
CA ARG A 8 14.07 7.45 -0.45
C ARG A 8 15.40 7.98 -1.00
N GLY A 9 15.87 7.41 -2.11
CA GLY A 9 17.12 7.82 -2.78
C GLY A 9 18.42 7.47 -2.03
N LYS A 10 18.35 6.56 -1.05
CA LYS A 10 19.49 6.06 -0.27
C LYS A 10 19.49 4.54 -0.21
N PRO A 11 20.61 3.87 0.12
CA PRO A 11 20.63 2.45 0.44
C PRO A 11 19.59 2.10 1.51
N CYS A 12 19.00 0.91 1.42
CA CYS A 12 18.13 0.37 2.45
C CYS A 12 18.95 0.04 3.72
N TRP A 13 18.36 0.19 4.91
CA TRP A 13 19.09 0.05 6.18
C TRP A 13 19.92 -1.23 6.30
N TYR A 14 19.32 -2.38 5.96
CA TYR A 14 19.98 -3.69 5.98
C TYR A 14 21.08 -3.89 4.92
N THR A 15 21.27 -2.95 3.99
CA THR A 15 22.33 -3.00 2.95
C THR A 15 23.62 -2.28 3.35
N HIS A 16 23.66 -1.70 4.55
CA HIS A 16 24.89 -1.19 5.14
C HIS A 16 25.74 -2.34 5.70
N ASP A 17 27.05 -2.32 5.42
CA ASP A 17 27.99 -3.41 5.76
C ASP A 17 28.11 -3.67 7.28
N ASP A 18 27.93 -2.63 8.09
CA ASP A 18 27.96 -2.67 9.56
C ASP A 18 26.62 -3.06 10.20
N ILE A 19 25.54 -3.12 9.42
CA ILE A 19 24.18 -3.42 9.88
C ILE A 19 23.77 -4.84 9.42
N GLN A 20 23.71 -5.06 8.11
CA GLN A 20 23.25 -6.33 7.53
C GLN A 20 21.95 -6.84 8.20
N MET A 21 22.00 -8.02 8.84
CA MET A 21 20.85 -8.64 9.51
C MET A 21 20.51 -8.07 10.90
N THR A 22 21.35 -7.22 11.50
CA THR A 22 21.00 -6.54 12.77
C THR A 22 19.82 -5.58 12.59
N ALA A 23 19.56 -5.14 11.36
CA ALA A 23 18.37 -4.39 10.96
C ALA A 23 17.05 -5.00 11.47
N ILE A 24 16.97 -6.32 11.67
CA ILE A 24 15.79 -6.98 12.26
C ILE A 24 15.60 -6.54 13.72
N ASN A 25 16.68 -6.50 14.51
CA ASN A 25 16.65 -5.99 15.88
C ASN A 25 16.39 -4.48 15.92
N ASP A 26 16.91 -3.72 14.97
CA ASP A 26 16.68 -2.28 14.89
C ASP A 26 15.20 -1.94 14.61
N CYS A 27 14.51 -2.75 13.80
CA CYS A 27 13.05 -2.66 13.63
C CYS A 27 12.30 -2.93 14.94
N LEU A 28 12.71 -3.92 15.74
CA LEU A 28 12.14 -4.19 17.07
C LEU A 28 12.41 -3.04 18.04
N PHE A 29 13.58 -2.40 17.96
CA PHE A 29 13.91 -1.21 18.75
C PHE A 29 13.02 -0.01 18.37
N LEU A 30 12.75 0.22 17.07
CA LEU A 30 11.85 1.28 16.62
C LEU A 30 10.42 1.09 17.14
N ASP A 31 9.91 -0.15 17.13
CA ASP A 31 8.59 -0.49 17.68
C ASP A 31 8.54 -0.29 19.20
N ALA A 32 9.51 -0.82 19.95
CA ALA A 32 9.61 -0.61 21.39
C ALA A 32 9.75 0.88 21.77
N ALA A 33 10.51 1.65 20.99
CA ALA A 33 10.67 3.09 21.17
C ALA A 33 9.37 3.86 20.93
N MET A 34 8.54 3.45 19.97
CA MET A 34 7.21 4.05 19.72
C MET A 34 6.35 4.03 21.00
N TYR A 35 6.22 2.88 21.66
CA TYR A 35 5.47 2.79 22.92
C TYR A 35 6.11 3.60 24.06
N GLY A 36 7.44 3.74 24.07
CA GLY A 36 8.16 4.67 24.95
C GLY A 36 7.75 6.13 24.73
N PHE A 37 7.67 6.60 23.48
CA PHE A 37 7.19 7.93 23.14
C PHE A 37 5.70 8.11 23.48
N LEU A 38 4.84 7.13 23.16
CA LEU A 38 3.42 7.18 23.48
C LEU A 38 3.19 7.35 24.99
N LYS A 39 3.86 6.53 25.82
CA LYS A 39 3.79 6.62 27.28
C LYS A 39 4.28 7.98 27.80
N LYS A 40 5.39 8.49 27.26
CA LYS A 40 5.98 9.77 27.66
C LYS A 40 5.08 10.98 27.35
N HIS A 41 4.44 10.99 26.18
CA HIS A 41 3.71 12.16 25.69
C HIS A 41 2.20 12.10 25.92
N PHE A 42 1.60 10.90 25.95
CA PHE A 42 0.15 10.71 26.06
C PHE A 42 -0.28 9.90 27.28
N GLY A 43 0.65 9.32 28.05
CA GLY A 43 0.36 8.46 29.22
C GLY A 43 -0.36 9.12 30.41
N HIS A 44 -0.73 10.39 30.29
CA HIS A 44 -1.54 11.16 31.25
C HIS A 44 -2.96 11.45 30.74
N LEU A 45 -3.28 11.10 29.48
CA LEU A 45 -4.60 11.27 28.89
C LEU A 45 -5.51 10.10 29.26
N GLN A 46 -6.80 10.37 29.42
CA GLN A 46 -7.79 9.31 29.70
C GLN A 46 -7.87 8.28 28.57
N CYS A 47 -7.81 8.73 27.31
CA CYS A 47 -7.81 7.87 26.12
C CYS A 47 -6.45 7.21 25.79
N TYR A 48 -5.50 7.21 26.74
CA TYR A 48 -4.19 6.57 26.52
C TYR A 48 -4.30 5.06 26.25
N GLY A 49 -5.27 4.38 26.89
CA GLY A 49 -5.55 2.97 26.63
C GLY A 49 -5.94 2.74 25.17
N ASP A 50 -6.91 3.51 24.67
CA ASP A 50 -7.44 3.42 23.31
C ASP A 50 -6.38 3.77 22.26
N ILE A 51 -5.48 4.71 22.56
CA ILE A 51 -4.32 5.03 21.73
C ILE A 51 -3.40 3.81 21.62
N VAL A 52 -2.98 3.22 22.75
CA VAL A 52 -2.09 2.05 22.78
C VAL A 52 -2.73 0.83 22.11
N GLU A 53 -4.00 0.57 22.35
CA GLU A 53 -4.75 -0.49 21.67
C GLU A 53 -4.87 -0.24 20.16
N THR A 54 -5.14 1.00 19.74
CA THR A 54 -5.19 1.37 18.32
C THR A 54 -3.85 1.13 17.61
N PHE A 55 -2.71 1.36 18.28
CA PHE A 55 -1.39 1.00 17.76
C PHE A 55 -1.16 -0.51 17.69
N HIS A 56 -1.49 -1.28 18.75
CA HIS A 56 -1.37 -2.74 18.71
C HIS A 56 -2.23 -3.39 17.61
N ASN A 57 -3.48 -2.95 17.46
CA ASN A 57 -4.38 -3.44 16.42
C ASN A 57 -3.87 -3.10 15.01
N MET A 58 -3.33 -1.89 14.80
CA MET A 58 -2.68 -1.51 13.55
C MET A 58 -1.48 -2.39 13.22
N LEU A 59 -0.58 -2.64 14.18
CA LEU A 59 0.58 -3.52 14.01
C LEU A 59 0.18 -4.95 13.64
N LEU A 60 -0.88 -5.47 14.27
CA LEU A 60 -1.44 -6.78 13.94
C LEU A 60 -2.02 -6.80 12.51
N ILE A 61 -2.80 -5.79 12.13
CA ILE A 61 -3.41 -5.70 10.79
C ILE A 61 -2.35 -5.60 9.69
N VAL A 62 -1.33 -4.74 9.85
CA VAL A 62 -0.25 -4.61 8.85
C VAL A 62 0.62 -5.86 8.76
N THR A 63 0.92 -6.51 9.90
CA THR A 63 1.65 -7.80 9.91
C THR A 63 0.86 -8.92 9.21
N ILE A 64 -0.47 -8.95 9.39
CA ILE A 64 -1.36 -9.86 8.68
C ILE A 64 -1.39 -9.55 7.18
N GLY A 65 -1.44 -8.27 6.79
CA GLY A 65 -1.40 -7.83 5.39
C GLY A 65 -0.10 -8.21 4.69
N GLU A 66 1.03 -7.94 5.33
CA GLU A 66 2.37 -8.33 4.88
C GLU A 66 2.49 -9.85 4.73
N ARG A 67 1.94 -10.62 5.68
CA ARG A 67 1.93 -12.08 5.56
C ARG A 67 1.03 -12.58 4.44
N MET A 68 -0.05 -11.88 4.08
CA MET A 68 -0.86 -12.21 2.89
C MET A 68 -0.11 -11.92 1.60
N ASP A 69 0.62 -10.81 1.53
CA ASP A 69 1.46 -10.43 0.39
C ASP A 69 2.58 -11.45 0.14
N LEU A 70 3.30 -11.85 1.18
CA LEU A 70 4.33 -12.90 1.09
C LEU A 70 3.76 -14.30 0.81
N ALA A 71 2.50 -14.57 1.17
CA ALA A 71 1.87 -15.87 0.95
C ALA A 71 1.24 -16.03 -0.46
N VAL A 72 0.87 -14.94 -1.12
CA VAL A 72 0.31 -15.01 -2.49
C VAL A 72 1.41 -15.19 -3.55
N MET A 73 2.63 -14.70 -3.29
CA MET A 73 3.85 -14.98 -4.09
C MET A 73 4.15 -16.49 -4.23
N GLN A 74 3.57 -17.36 -3.40
CA GLN A 74 3.74 -18.82 -3.45
C GLN A 74 2.64 -19.53 -4.28
N GLN A 75 1.74 -18.79 -4.92
CA GLN A 75 0.65 -19.30 -5.74
C GLN A 75 0.94 -19.06 -7.23
N ASP A 76 0.35 -19.88 -8.11
CA ASP A 76 0.42 -19.65 -9.56
C ASP A 76 -0.16 -18.26 -9.90
N VAL A 77 0.62 -17.41 -10.54
CA VAL A 77 0.23 -16.04 -10.91
C VAL A 77 -1.12 -15.98 -11.65
N LEU A 78 -1.47 -17.01 -12.43
CA LEU A 78 -2.76 -17.07 -13.13
C LEU A 78 -3.98 -17.25 -12.21
N THR A 79 -3.76 -17.48 -10.91
CA THR A 79 -4.82 -17.56 -9.89
C THR A 79 -5.04 -16.24 -9.15
N TYR A 80 -4.25 -15.19 -9.41
CA TYR A 80 -4.34 -13.93 -8.69
C TYR A 80 -5.62 -13.16 -9.05
N THR A 81 -6.33 -12.67 -8.03
CA THR A 81 -7.60 -11.97 -8.20
C THR A 81 -7.59 -10.57 -7.58
N MET A 82 -8.39 -9.67 -8.15
CA MET A 82 -8.68 -8.34 -7.57
C MET A 82 -9.21 -8.42 -6.12
N LYS A 83 -9.81 -9.55 -5.72
CA LYS A 83 -10.26 -9.81 -4.34
C LYS A 83 -9.08 -10.08 -3.39
N GLN A 84 -8.04 -10.80 -3.83
CA GLN A 84 -6.80 -10.96 -3.06
C GLN A 84 -6.06 -9.62 -2.96
N PHE A 85 -5.81 -8.96 -4.10
CA PHE A 85 -5.15 -7.65 -4.12
C PHE A 85 -5.82 -6.64 -3.19
N ARG A 86 -7.14 -6.41 -3.32
CA ARG A 86 -7.85 -5.45 -2.46
C ARG A 86 -7.82 -5.85 -0.98
N LYS A 87 -7.80 -7.15 -0.64
CA LYS A 87 -7.62 -7.57 0.75
C LYS A 87 -6.21 -7.24 1.26
N ILE A 88 -5.17 -7.52 0.48
CA ILE A 88 -3.78 -7.17 0.80
C ILE A 88 -3.67 -5.65 0.98
N ALA A 89 -4.09 -4.85 -0.01
CA ALA A 89 -4.04 -3.38 0.03
C ALA A 89 -4.75 -2.78 1.27
N ILE A 90 -5.90 -3.34 1.70
CA ILE A 90 -6.58 -2.90 2.94
C ILE A 90 -5.68 -3.11 4.17
N HIS A 91 -5.13 -4.31 4.34
CA HIS A 91 -4.43 -4.70 5.57
C HIS A 91 -2.97 -4.19 5.58
N LYS A 92 -2.25 -4.35 4.46
CA LYS A 92 -0.84 -3.94 4.29
C LYS A 92 -0.68 -2.42 4.24
N THR A 93 -1.68 -1.68 3.76
CA THR A 93 -1.50 -0.24 3.45
C THR A 93 -2.62 0.66 3.98
N ALA A 94 -3.89 0.38 3.65
CA ALA A 94 -4.98 1.32 3.88
C ALA A 94 -5.28 1.58 5.37
N ASP A 95 -5.16 0.56 6.22
CA ASP A 95 -5.39 0.73 7.65
C ASP A 95 -4.36 1.68 8.27
N TYR A 96 -3.08 1.30 8.29
CA TYR A 96 -2.02 2.07 8.94
C TYR A 96 -1.77 3.44 8.29
N SER A 97 -1.98 3.59 6.97
CA SER A 97 -1.68 4.82 6.25
C SER A 97 -2.80 5.88 6.33
N ILE A 98 -4.06 5.46 6.39
CA ILE A 98 -5.22 6.37 6.29
C ILE A 98 -6.18 6.23 7.49
N TYR A 99 -6.61 5.01 7.83
CA TYR A 99 -7.62 4.78 8.87
C TYR A 99 -7.07 5.01 10.29
N THR A 100 -5.95 4.35 10.66
CA THR A 100 -5.38 4.47 12.01
C THR A 100 -5.00 5.92 12.36
N PRO A 101 -4.34 6.72 11.49
CA PRO A 101 -4.00 8.11 11.79
C PRO A 101 -5.23 8.98 12.04
N ILE A 102 -6.32 8.76 11.29
CA ILE A 102 -7.60 9.47 11.50
C ILE A 102 -8.26 9.01 12.80
N LYS A 103 -8.24 7.71 13.13
CA LYS A 103 -8.74 7.19 14.42
C LYS A 103 -8.00 7.80 15.62
N LEU A 104 -6.67 7.82 15.58
CA LEU A 104 -5.82 8.43 16.61
C LEU A 104 -6.10 9.93 16.76
N ALA A 105 -6.21 10.66 15.66
CA ALA A 105 -6.55 12.09 15.69
C ALA A 105 -7.92 12.38 16.33
N LYS A 106 -8.90 11.47 16.19
CA LYS A 106 -10.23 11.60 16.79
C LYS A 106 -10.26 11.22 18.27
N LEU A 107 -9.51 10.20 18.68
CA LEU A 107 -9.29 9.86 20.10
C LEU A 107 -8.64 11.03 20.85
N LEU A 108 -7.63 11.67 20.25
CA LEU A 108 -6.98 12.87 20.80
C LEU A 108 -7.88 14.12 20.77
N ALA A 109 -8.91 14.14 19.92
CA ALA A 109 -9.90 15.21 19.84
C ALA A 109 -11.17 14.97 20.69
N GLY A 110 -11.22 13.88 21.47
CA GLY A 110 -12.38 13.53 22.30
C GLY A 110 -13.65 13.25 21.49
N LYS A 111 -13.54 12.57 20.35
CA LYS A 111 -14.67 12.24 19.46
C LYS A 111 -14.86 10.73 19.30
N GLU A 112 -16.00 10.23 19.74
CA GLU A 112 -16.33 8.80 19.77
C GLU A 112 -17.26 8.41 18.60
N ASP A 113 -18.42 9.07 18.47
CA ASP A 113 -19.64 8.68 17.71
C ASP A 113 -19.49 8.41 16.19
N TRP A 114 -18.30 8.54 15.63
CA TRP A 114 -18.11 8.71 14.18
C TRP A 114 -17.81 7.42 13.40
N GLU A 115 -17.69 6.24 14.03
CA GLU A 115 -17.41 4.96 13.32
C GLU A 115 -18.66 4.42 12.59
N CYS A 116 -19.23 5.20 11.68
CA CYS A 116 -20.17 4.65 10.70
C CYS A 116 -19.40 3.85 9.64
N GLU A 117 -19.95 2.73 9.19
CA GLU A 117 -19.28 1.82 8.23
C GLU A 117 -18.95 2.53 6.91
N GLY A 118 -19.77 3.51 6.49
CA GLY A 118 -19.51 4.37 5.34
C GLY A 118 -18.23 5.20 5.46
N ALA A 119 -17.95 5.77 6.65
CA ALA A 119 -16.72 6.50 6.92
C ALA A 119 -15.50 5.59 6.77
N LYS A 120 -15.53 4.42 7.42
CA LYS A 120 -14.45 3.43 7.37
C LYS A 120 -14.18 2.95 5.94
N LYS A 121 -15.25 2.65 5.18
CA LYS A 121 -15.16 2.28 3.76
C LYS A 121 -14.42 3.33 2.93
N ILE A 122 -14.79 4.61 3.04
CA ILE A 122 -14.15 5.70 2.28
C ILE A 122 -12.66 5.82 2.61
N LEU A 123 -12.29 5.74 3.89
CA LEU A 123 -10.88 5.77 4.30
C LEU A 123 -10.08 4.57 3.76
N TYR A 124 -10.68 3.39 3.68
CA TYR A 124 -10.06 2.24 3.04
C TYR A 124 -9.96 2.36 1.50
N GLU A 125 -10.96 2.91 0.81
CA GLU A 125 -10.84 3.14 -0.65
C GLU A 125 -9.76 4.18 -0.98
N ILE A 126 -9.56 5.23 -0.15
CA ILE A 126 -8.42 6.16 -0.28
C ILE A 126 -7.07 5.43 -0.14
N GLY A 127 -6.97 4.47 0.79
CA GLY A 127 -5.76 3.70 0.99
C GLY A 127 -5.52 2.61 -0.06
N ILE A 128 -6.58 2.02 -0.62
CA ILE A 128 -6.50 1.12 -1.80
C ILE A 128 -6.05 1.92 -3.02
N PHE A 129 -6.61 3.11 -3.24
CA PHE A 129 -6.16 4.02 -4.30
C PHE A 129 -4.66 4.31 -4.16
N LEU A 130 -4.19 4.68 -2.96
CA LEU A 130 -2.77 4.91 -2.69
C LEU A 130 -1.88 3.68 -3.00
N GLN A 131 -2.33 2.46 -2.70
CA GLN A 131 -1.60 1.25 -3.09
C GLN A 131 -1.53 1.07 -4.61
N ILE A 132 -2.65 1.28 -5.32
CA ILE A 132 -2.68 1.18 -6.79
C ILE A 132 -1.73 2.21 -7.44
N GLN A 133 -1.55 3.39 -6.81
CA GLN A 133 -0.53 4.34 -7.23
C GLN A 133 0.91 3.81 -6.99
N ASP A 134 1.19 3.19 -5.84
CA ASP A 134 2.55 2.65 -5.57
C ASP A 134 2.90 1.49 -6.49
N ASP A 135 1.98 0.55 -6.74
CA ASP A 135 2.09 -0.55 -7.72
C ASP A 135 2.39 -0.01 -9.13
N PHE A 136 1.66 1.02 -9.56
CA PHE A 136 1.85 1.62 -10.88
C PHE A 136 3.21 2.32 -11.00
N LEU A 137 3.61 3.05 -9.96
CA LEU A 137 4.89 3.75 -9.89
C LEU A 137 6.09 2.82 -9.69
N ASP A 138 5.89 1.61 -9.14
CA ASP A 138 6.90 0.55 -9.08
C ASP A 138 7.26 0.06 -10.50
N CYS A 139 6.24 -0.18 -11.32
CA CYS A 139 6.42 -0.64 -12.70
C CYS A 139 6.83 0.48 -13.68
N TYR A 140 6.24 1.67 -13.57
CA TYR A 140 6.31 2.73 -14.59
C TYR A 140 6.92 4.07 -14.11
N GLY A 141 7.25 4.23 -12.84
CA GLY A 141 7.87 5.44 -12.31
C GLY A 141 9.37 5.55 -12.65
N ASP A 142 9.89 6.78 -12.72
CA ASP A 142 11.35 7.02 -12.76
C ASP A 142 11.94 6.78 -11.34
N PRO A 143 12.91 5.87 -11.15
CA PRO A 143 13.55 5.62 -9.85
C PRO A 143 14.18 6.86 -9.20
N LYS A 144 14.57 7.88 -9.98
CA LYS A 144 15.06 9.18 -9.47
C LYS A 144 13.98 9.99 -8.77
N VAL A 145 12.72 9.75 -9.16
CA VAL A 145 11.53 10.49 -8.74
C VAL A 145 10.82 9.72 -7.61
N THR A 146 10.58 8.42 -7.78
CA THR A 146 9.99 7.57 -6.71
C THR A 146 10.96 7.36 -5.54
N GLY A 147 12.26 7.46 -5.77
CA GLY A 147 13.30 7.17 -4.79
C GLY A 147 13.39 5.70 -4.38
N LYS A 148 12.77 4.79 -5.16
CA LYS A 148 12.93 3.32 -5.09
C LYS A 148 13.22 2.79 -6.50
N ILE A 149 13.98 1.70 -6.60
CA ILE A 149 13.89 0.83 -7.78
C ILE A 149 12.70 -0.10 -7.50
N GLY A 150 11.83 -0.28 -8.49
CA GLY A 150 10.66 -1.15 -8.35
C GLY A 150 11.01 -2.62 -8.58
N THR A 151 10.49 -3.49 -7.71
CA THR A 151 10.78 -4.93 -7.63
C THR A 151 9.53 -5.81 -7.80
N ASP A 152 8.33 -5.25 -7.93
CA ASP A 152 7.06 -5.99 -7.83
C ASP A 152 6.93 -7.16 -8.83
N ILE A 153 7.52 -7.03 -10.03
CA ILE A 153 7.47 -8.05 -11.09
C ILE A 153 8.45 -9.21 -10.82
N GLU A 154 9.64 -8.90 -10.30
CA GLU A 154 10.71 -9.86 -10.00
C GLU A 154 10.44 -10.59 -8.67
N ASP A 155 9.89 -9.89 -7.67
CA ASP A 155 9.30 -10.48 -6.45
C ASP A 155 8.04 -11.31 -6.72
N GLY A 156 7.36 -11.10 -7.85
CA GLY A 156 6.11 -11.81 -8.18
C GLY A 156 4.89 -11.33 -7.36
N LYS A 157 4.84 -10.05 -6.99
CA LYS A 157 3.78 -9.45 -6.17
C LYS A 157 2.40 -9.51 -6.82
N CYS A 158 1.36 -9.67 -6.02
CA CYS A 158 -0.03 -9.63 -6.46
C CYS A 158 -0.54 -8.19 -6.57
N THR A 159 0.04 -7.43 -7.50
CA THR A 159 -0.27 -6.02 -7.77
C THR A 159 -1.60 -5.84 -8.53
N TRP A 160 -2.14 -4.62 -8.47
CA TRP A 160 -3.21 -4.13 -9.34
C TRP A 160 -2.92 -4.35 -10.83
N LEU A 161 -1.67 -4.18 -11.24
CA LEU A 161 -1.24 -4.38 -12.64
C LEU A 161 -1.46 -5.83 -13.08
N VAL A 162 -0.95 -6.81 -12.32
CA VAL A 162 -1.08 -8.22 -12.71
C VAL A 162 -2.53 -8.69 -12.66
N VAL A 163 -3.32 -8.30 -11.64
CA VAL A 163 -4.75 -8.69 -11.59
C VAL A 163 -5.59 -7.98 -12.65
N THR A 164 -5.20 -6.79 -13.12
CA THR A 164 -5.87 -6.10 -14.22
C THR A 164 -5.48 -6.68 -15.57
N PHE A 165 -4.20 -7.05 -15.76
CA PHE A 165 -3.72 -7.81 -16.90
C PHE A 165 -4.48 -9.13 -17.05
N LEU A 166 -4.62 -9.92 -15.98
CA LEU A 166 -5.31 -11.22 -16.02
C LEU A 166 -6.79 -11.12 -16.44
N ASN A 167 -7.44 -9.98 -16.24
CA ASN A 167 -8.81 -9.73 -16.71
C ASN A 167 -8.88 -9.32 -18.19
N ARG A 168 -7.79 -8.83 -18.79
CA ARG A 168 -7.73 -8.34 -20.18
C ARG A 168 -7.04 -9.32 -21.14
N ALA A 169 -6.01 -10.02 -20.64
CA ALA A 169 -5.08 -10.79 -21.45
C ALA A 169 -5.70 -12.06 -22.05
N ASN A 170 -5.34 -12.32 -23.30
CA ASN A 170 -5.66 -13.57 -23.98
C ASN A 170 -4.84 -14.75 -23.42
N ARG A 171 -5.11 -15.98 -23.90
CA ARG A 171 -4.43 -17.18 -23.41
C ARG A 171 -2.91 -17.14 -23.60
N ALA A 172 -2.41 -16.82 -24.80
CA ALA A 172 -0.98 -16.80 -25.07
C ALA A 172 -0.24 -15.74 -24.23
N GLN A 173 -0.85 -14.57 -24.05
CA GLN A 173 -0.34 -13.53 -23.15
C GLN A 173 -0.24 -14.00 -21.69
N LYS A 174 -1.19 -14.82 -21.22
CA LYS A 174 -1.17 -15.44 -19.88
C LYS A 174 -0.10 -16.53 -19.76
N ASP A 175 0.05 -17.37 -20.78
CA ASP A 175 1.09 -18.40 -20.81
C ASP A 175 2.49 -17.74 -20.75
N ILE A 176 2.75 -16.66 -21.49
CA ILE A 176 4.01 -15.88 -21.44
C ILE A 176 4.20 -15.17 -20.08
N LEU A 177 3.13 -14.61 -19.47
CA LEU A 177 3.20 -14.04 -18.12
C LEU A 177 3.67 -15.09 -17.12
N LYS A 178 3.08 -16.29 -17.14
CA LYS A 178 3.43 -17.39 -16.24
C LYS A 178 4.87 -17.88 -16.42
N GLU A 179 5.43 -17.76 -17.62
CA GLU A 179 6.85 -18.03 -17.87
C GLU A 179 7.80 -16.93 -17.37
N SER A 180 7.31 -15.71 -17.10
CA SER A 180 8.15 -14.52 -16.89
C SER A 180 8.01 -13.86 -15.51
N TYR A 181 6.84 -13.93 -14.87
CA TYR A 181 6.55 -13.25 -13.60
C TYR A 181 7.21 -13.96 -12.41
N GLY A 182 7.66 -13.20 -11.39
CA GLY A 182 8.31 -13.76 -10.20
C GLY A 182 9.73 -14.27 -10.46
N LYS A 183 10.52 -13.54 -11.26
CA LYS A 183 11.90 -13.89 -11.63
C LYS A 183 12.82 -12.67 -11.60
N GLU A 184 13.96 -12.78 -10.91
CA GLU A 184 15.05 -11.80 -10.86
C GLU A 184 15.89 -11.83 -12.16
N ASP A 185 15.24 -11.50 -13.29
CA ASP A 185 15.83 -11.48 -14.63
C ASP A 185 15.28 -10.30 -15.45
N ALA A 186 16.19 -9.47 -15.97
CA ALA A 186 15.84 -8.24 -16.66
C ALA A 186 15.07 -8.45 -17.99
N GLU A 187 15.30 -9.56 -18.71
CA GLU A 187 14.57 -9.87 -19.94
C GLU A 187 13.13 -10.32 -19.61
N PHE A 188 12.94 -11.12 -18.56
CA PHE A 188 11.60 -11.50 -18.11
C PHE A 188 10.82 -10.29 -17.56
N VAL A 189 11.45 -9.42 -16.75
CA VAL A 189 10.83 -8.17 -16.28
C VAL A 189 10.46 -7.27 -17.45
N ALA A 190 11.33 -7.10 -18.45
CA ALA A 190 11.02 -6.32 -19.65
C ALA A 190 9.85 -6.93 -20.46
N ARG A 191 9.80 -8.26 -20.57
CA ARG A 191 8.70 -8.99 -21.26
C ARG A 191 7.35 -8.79 -20.57
N VAL A 192 7.31 -8.79 -19.24
CA VAL A 192 6.08 -8.46 -18.48
C VAL A 192 5.65 -7.02 -18.72
N LYS A 193 6.58 -6.06 -18.74
CA LYS A 193 6.25 -4.65 -19.04
C LYS A 193 5.74 -4.45 -20.48
N LEU A 194 6.21 -5.24 -21.44
CA LEU A 194 5.64 -5.28 -22.80
C LEU A 194 4.20 -5.83 -22.79
N LEU A 195 3.95 -6.97 -22.14
CA LEU A 195 2.62 -7.56 -21.98
C LEU A 195 1.61 -6.59 -21.34
N TYR A 196 2.02 -5.81 -20.35
CA TYR A 196 1.18 -4.76 -19.73
C TYR A 196 0.84 -3.61 -20.69
N ASN A 197 1.75 -3.28 -21.61
CA ASN A 197 1.50 -2.26 -22.64
C ASN A 197 0.57 -2.80 -23.75
N GLU A 198 0.69 -4.08 -24.13
CA GLU A 198 -0.18 -4.73 -25.14
C GLU A 198 -1.67 -4.75 -24.76
N VAL A 199 -2.01 -4.58 -23.47
CA VAL A 199 -3.40 -4.52 -22.98
C VAL A 199 -3.76 -3.15 -22.38
N ASP A 200 -3.02 -2.10 -22.76
CA ASP A 200 -3.23 -0.70 -22.39
C ASP A 200 -3.33 -0.45 -20.87
N LEU A 201 -2.53 -1.12 -20.04
CA LEU A 201 -2.53 -0.84 -18.58
C LEU A 201 -2.16 0.62 -18.22
N PRO A 202 -1.25 1.32 -18.93
CA PRO A 202 -1.00 2.74 -18.68
C PRO A 202 -2.23 3.63 -18.90
N GLU A 203 -3.11 3.29 -19.84
CA GLU A 203 -4.37 4.01 -20.07
C GLU A 203 -5.48 3.56 -19.11
N ALA A 204 -5.49 2.27 -18.75
CA ALA A 204 -6.35 1.74 -17.70
C ALA A 204 -6.14 2.46 -16.37
N TYR A 205 -4.87 2.71 -16.00
CA TYR A 205 -4.51 3.41 -14.77
C TYR A 205 -4.97 4.87 -14.77
N LYS A 206 -4.78 5.62 -15.87
CA LYS A 206 -5.24 7.02 -15.97
C LYS A 206 -6.76 7.14 -15.78
N ASN A 207 -7.51 6.26 -16.45
CA ASN A 207 -8.97 6.23 -16.35
C ASN A 207 -9.40 5.85 -14.92
N TYR A 208 -8.79 4.79 -14.35
CA TYR A 208 -9.02 4.39 -12.96
C TYR A 208 -8.71 5.54 -11.96
N GLU A 209 -7.60 6.25 -12.13
CA GLU A 209 -7.21 7.38 -11.28
C GLU A 209 -8.23 8.52 -11.35
N GLU A 210 -8.65 8.90 -12.55
CA GLU A 210 -9.58 10.03 -12.73
C GLU A 210 -11.02 9.68 -12.31
N GLU A 211 -11.49 8.46 -12.56
CA GLU A 211 -12.79 7.98 -12.07
C GLU A 211 -12.80 7.84 -10.55
N THR A 212 -11.77 7.22 -9.96
CA THR A 212 -11.67 7.03 -8.50
C THR A 212 -11.54 8.36 -7.77
N TYR A 213 -10.77 9.32 -8.32
CA TYR A 213 -10.69 10.66 -7.76
C TYR A 213 -12.06 11.36 -7.75
N LYS A 214 -12.80 11.33 -8.87
CA LYS A 214 -14.17 11.90 -8.94
C LYS A 214 -15.13 11.21 -7.97
N MET A 215 -15.09 9.89 -7.88
CA MET A 215 -15.89 9.08 -6.96
C MET A 215 -15.59 9.44 -5.50
N LEU A 216 -14.33 9.36 -5.08
CA LEU A 216 -13.93 9.69 -3.71
C LEU A 216 -14.27 11.13 -3.35
N LYS A 217 -14.12 12.08 -4.28
CA LYS A 217 -14.45 13.50 -4.07
C LYS A 217 -15.95 13.72 -3.79
N ARG A 218 -16.84 13.00 -4.50
CA ARG A 218 -18.27 12.96 -4.19
C ARG A 218 -18.54 12.29 -2.84
N ASP A 219 -18.03 11.07 -2.66
CA ASP A 219 -18.34 10.25 -1.49
C ASP A 219 -17.87 10.93 -0.19
N ILE A 220 -16.75 11.65 -0.22
CA ILE A 220 -16.26 12.49 0.90
C ILE A 220 -17.20 13.67 1.19
N GLN A 221 -17.82 14.26 0.17
CA GLN A 221 -18.78 15.37 0.34
C GLN A 221 -20.13 14.89 0.87
N GLU A 222 -20.58 13.70 0.47
CA GLU A 222 -21.86 13.11 0.88
C GLU A 222 -21.80 12.45 2.28
N ALA A 223 -20.68 11.82 2.65
CA ALA A 223 -20.57 11.04 3.89
C ALA A 223 -20.72 11.84 5.20
N GLU A 224 -21.01 11.15 6.29
CA GLU A 224 -20.98 11.68 7.66
C GLU A 224 -19.81 11.06 8.44
N GLY A 225 -19.51 11.58 9.64
CA GLY A 225 -18.45 11.06 10.53
C GLY A 225 -16.99 11.31 10.11
N ILE A 226 -16.68 11.48 8.82
CA ILE A 226 -15.30 11.73 8.35
C ILE A 226 -14.84 13.19 8.51
N PRO A 227 -13.53 13.44 8.68
CA PRO A 227 -12.96 14.79 8.64
C PRO A 227 -12.87 15.29 7.19
N LYS A 228 -14.00 15.66 6.58
CA LYS A 228 -14.16 15.94 5.12
C LYS A 228 -13.01 16.71 4.50
N LYS A 229 -12.58 17.83 5.11
CA LYS A 229 -11.47 18.64 4.60
C LYS A 229 -10.16 17.86 4.56
N MET A 230 -9.79 17.13 5.62
CA MET A 230 -8.57 16.32 5.64
C MET A 230 -8.62 15.21 4.58
N CYS A 231 -9.77 14.55 4.40
CA CYS A 231 -9.93 13.55 3.34
C CYS A 231 -9.80 14.17 1.94
N GLN A 232 -10.36 15.36 1.73
CA GLN A 232 -10.24 16.15 0.49
C GLN A 232 -8.79 16.56 0.22
N ASP A 233 -8.11 17.14 1.21
CA ASP A 233 -6.70 17.55 1.15
C ASP A 233 -5.77 16.34 0.87
N LEU A 234 -6.13 15.14 1.36
CA LEU A 234 -5.42 13.89 1.05
C LEU A 234 -5.63 13.44 -0.41
N ILE A 235 -6.87 13.34 -0.90
CA ILE A 235 -7.10 12.89 -2.28
C ILE A 235 -6.61 13.91 -3.31
N ASP A 236 -6.69 15.22 -3.03
CA ASP A 236 -6.15 16.27 -3.91
C ASP A 236 -4.61 16.26 -3.92
N LYS A 237 -3.95 15.75 -2.87
CA LYS A 237 -2.50 15.52 -2.80
C LYS A 237 -2.05 14.21 -3.47
N PHE A 238 -2.93 13.22 -3.59
CA PHE A 238 -2.63 11.93 -4.22
C PHE A 238 -2.96 11.92 -5.73
N TYR A 239 -4.03 12.60 -6.15
CA TYR A 239 -4.44 12.63 -7.55
C TYR A 239 -3.37 13.21 -8.49
N LYS A 240 -2.99 12.44 -9.53
CA LYS A 240 -1.94 12.81 -10.51
C LYS A 240 -0.60 13.18 -9.84
N ARG A 241 -0.35 12.62 -8.65
CA ARG A 241 0.85 12.85 -7.86
C ARG A 241 2.09 12.34 -8.57
N LYS A 242 2.88 13.29 -9.06
CA LYS A 242 4.31 13.08 -9.30
C LYS A 242 5.00 13.07 -7.94
N PHE A 243 5.95 12.16 -7.76
CA PHE A 243 6.83 12.17 -6.59
C PHE A 243 7.98 13.18 -6.77
#